data_AF-A0A4R4ZWJ5-F1
#
_entry.id   AF-A0A4R4ZWJ5-F1
#
_cell.length_a   1.000
_cell.length_b   1.000
_cell.length_c   1.000
_cell.angle_alpha   90.00
_cell.angle_beta   90.00
_cell.angle_gamma   90.00
#
_symmetry.space_group_name_H-M   'P 1'
#
loop_
_entity.id
_entity.type
_entity.pdbx_description
1 polymer ?
#
loop_
_entity_poly.entity_id
_entity_poly.type
_entity_poly.pdbx_seq_one_letter_code
_entity_poly.pdbx_strand_id
1 'polypeptide(L)'
;MVTVAAQGTFSQVEQLGREWADKFYRRPVRVKIEAAPWNDGVPVDEAEAVDGRYFEHHVKLLLPDEQLDPLTTLLAPHHAHLSRNARRQRPDGKHERFVTQRCHQAGRNSSKPRLEALVAALREAGYEILEIEEEYVVLDSHEDLDTGWLEEDVEASPIPSGYPATYLPMTPAAGVQQRRTFDPALKQYDNAFRPGQPTFAQPERGDQWRSLRRTAIDHLLLLIATSTLADHLVLRGSITLQHWYGDQAREPGDLDFVVIPAGIGVDSTEGRGLLEDVIAAVAANPGPGFKANEVARDELWTYDDRLPGRRLVFPYEHDGLTGTVQLDFVYNEDLPIDPERLSIGGASLLTVSPELSLAWKLLWLATDAYPQGKDLYDAVLLAERTDVSPLLVQQLLDNHEDAQHVQGFTSSTVLEWEVDWQNFLDEYPTIEGDAESWQERLAVALRRSYTRRW
;
A
#
# COMPACT_ATOMS: atom_id res chain seq x y z
N MET A 1 -11.40 7.90 -24.98
CA MET A 1 -10.93 6.73 -25.75
C MET A 1 -11.12 7.01 -27.23
N VAL A 2 -10.08 6.79 -28.04
CA VAL A 2 -10.14 6.87 -29.51
C VAL A 2 -9.69 5.53 -30.05
N THR A 3 -10.51 4.91 -30.90
CA THR A 3 -10.21 3.61 -31.51
C THR A 3 -9.93 3.80 -32.99
N VAL A 4 -8.83 3.23 -33.48
CA VAL A 4 -8.43 3.29 -34.89
C VAL A 4 -8.21 1.87 -35.37
N ALA A 5 -8.94 1.46 -36.41
CA ALA A 5 -8.71 0.18 -37.06
C ALA A 5 -7.41 0.22 -37.86
N ALA A 6 -6.58 -0.80 -37.71
CA ALA A 6 -5.31 -0.94 -38.41
C ALA A 6 -5.08 -2.39 -38.86
N GLN A 7 -4.29 -2.56 -39.91
CA GLN A 7 -3.87 -3.87 -40.40
C GLN A 7 -2.38 -3.83 -40.73
N GLY A 8 -1.62 -4.82 -40.27
CA GLY A 8 -0.18 -4.88 -40.50
C GLY A 8 0.52 -5.75 -39.46
N THR A 9 1.84 -5.76 -39.51
CA THR A 9 2.67 -6.37 -38.45
C THR A 9 2.59 -5.55 -37.16
N PHE A 10 2.97 -6.16 -36.03
CA PHE A 10 3.03 -5.48 -34.75
C PHE A 10 3.79 -4.14 -34.83
N SER A 11 4.99 -4.12 -35.40
CA SER A 11 5.80 -2.90 -35.53
C SER A 11 5.13 -1.81 -36.38
N GLN A 12 4.36 -2.18 -37.41
CA GLN A 12 3.63 -1.21 -38.23
C GLN A 12 2.48 -0.57 -37.44
N VAL A 13 1.73 -1.38 -36.69
CA VAL A 13 0.61 -0.90 -35.87
C VAL A 13 1.11 -0.10 -34.66
N GLU A 14 2.22 -0.51 -34.06
CA GLU A 14 2.89 0.24 -32.99
C GLU A 14 3.35 1.62 -33.47
N GLN A 15 4.01 1.69 -34.63
CA GLN A 15 4.40 2.97 -35.22
C GLN A 15 3.19 3.87 -35.47
N LEU A 16 2.11 3.31 -36.03
CA LEU A 16 0.87 4.05 -36.24
C LEU A 16 0.28 4.56 -34.92
N GLY A 17 0.33 3.75 -33.85
CA GLY A 17 -0.07 4.14 -32.50
C GLY A 17 0.72 5.35 -31.98
N ARG A 18 2.05 5.34 -32.15
CA ARG A 18 2.91 6.49 -31.79
C ARG A 18 2.58 7.74 -32.60
N GLU A 19 2.40 7.60 -33.92
CA GLU A 19 2.01 8.71 -34.80
C GLU A 19 0.67 9.33 -34.43
N TRP A 20 -0.30 8.53 -33.97
CA TRP A 20 -1.56 9.04 -33.43
C TRP A 20 -1.38 9.71 -32.07
N ALA A 21 -0.62 9.10 -31.16
CA ALA A 21 -0.34 9.67 -29.84
C ALA A 21 0.28 11.07 -29.93
N ASP A 22 1.20 11.29 -30.88
CA ASP A 22 1.85 12.59 -31.11
C ASP A 22 0.95 13.65 -31.76
N LYS A 23 -0.18 13.25 -32.38
CA LYS A 23 -1.15 14.19 -32.98
C LYS A 23 -2.11 14.80 -31.96
N PHE A 24 -2.24 14.21 -30.78
CA PHE A 24 -3.12 14.75 -29.74
C PHE A 24 -2.45 15.91 -28.99
N TYR A 25 -3.22 16.97 -28.70
CA TYR A 25 -2.74 18.12 -27.94
C TYR A 25 -2.27 17.75 -26.53
N ARG A 26 -2.91 16.73 -25.91
CA ARG A 26 -2.43 16.05 -24.71
C ARG A 26 -2.05 14.62 -25.08
N ARG A 27 -0.88 14.16 -24.65
CA ARG A 27 -0.46 12.78 -24.88
C ARG A 27 -1.45 11.81 -24.22
N PRO A 28 -1.85 10.72 -24.90
CA PRO A 28 -2.68 9.70 -24.29
C PRO A 28 -1.93 9.05 -23.12
N VAL A 29 -2.63 8.83 -22.02
CA VAL A 29 -2.08 8.13 -20.85
C VAL A 29 -1.88 6.64 -21.12
N ARG A 30 -2.63 6.03 -22.05
CA ARG A 30 -2.53 4.62 -22.40
C ARG A 30 -2.71 4.40 -23.89
N VAL A 31 -1.92 3.51 -24.46
CA VAL A 31 -2.04 3.01 -25.83
C VAL A 31 -2.14 1.48 -25.75
N LYS A 32 -3.26 0.94 -26.24
CA LYS A 32 -3.47 -0.51 -26.38
C LYS A 32 -3.51 -0.90 -27.85
N ILE A 33 -2.93 -2.06 -28.17
CA ILE A 33 -3.05 -2.72 -29.47
C ILE A 33 -3.74 -4.06 -29.22
N GLU A 34 -4.96 -4.19 -29.71
CA GLU A 34 -5.78 -5.40 -29.60
C GLU A 34 -5.89 -6.08 -30.97
N ALA A 35 -5.77 -7.39 -30.98
CA ALA A 35 -5.97 -8.23 -32.14
C ALA A 35 -7.20 -9.12 -31.93
N ALA A 36 -7.90 -9.45 -33.01
CA ALA A 36 -8.94 -10.46 -32.92
C ALA A 36 -8.31 -11.81 -32.53
N PRO A 37 -8.94 -12.63 -31.67
CA PRO A 37 -8.38 -13.88 -31.17
C PRO A 37 -7.96 -14.86 -32.28
N TRP A 38 -8.59 -14.78 -33.44
CA TRP A 38 -8.34 -15.61 -34.62
C TRP A 38 -7.31 -15.05 -35.61
N ASN A 39 -6.67 -13.92 -35.30
CA ASN A 39 -5.60 -13.37 -36.15
C ASN A 39 -4.39 -14.30 -36.19
N ASP A 40 -3.68 -14.27 -37.32
CA ASP A 40 -2.40 -14.97 -37.49
C ASP A 40 -1.38 -14.47 -36.45
N GLY A 41 -0.75 -15.41 -35.74
CA GLY A 41 0.25 -15.10 -34.69
C GLY A 41 -0.32 -14.89 -33.29
N VAL A 42 -1.64 -15.01 -33.10
CA VAL A 42 -2.24 -15.13 -31.76
C VAL A 42 -2.04 -16.56 -31.23
N PRO A 43 -1.54 -16.75 -30.00
CA PRO A 43 -1.25 -18.07 -29.43
C PRO A 43 -2.45 -19.02 -29.46
N VAL A 44 -2.25 -20.23 -29.98
CA VAL A 44 -3.27 -21.29 -29.93
C VAL A 44 -3.20 -22.04 -28.60
N ASP A 45 -1.98 -22.32 -28.12
CA ASP A 45 -1.69 -23.05 -26.88
C ASP A 45 -0.73 -22.25 -25.98
N GLU A 46 -0.58 -22.63 -24.71
CA GLU A 46 0.25 -21.95 -23.71
C GLU A 46 1.72 -21.86 -24.11
N ALA A 47 2.22 -22.86 -24.85
CA ALA A 47 3.60 -22.89 -25.33
C ALA A 47 3.92 -21.75 -26.32
N GLU A 48 2.90 -21.17 -26.94
CA GLU A 48 3.01 -20.04 -27.87
C GLU A 48 2.77 -18.70 -27.17
N ALA A 49 2.41 -18.71 -25.89
CA ALA A 49 2.15 -17.49 -25.13
C ALA A 49 3.41 -16.61 -25.06
N VAL A 50 3.20 -15.31 -25.22
CA VAL A 50 4.27 -14.31 -25.19
C VAL A 50 4.10 -13.50 -23.92
N ASP A 51 5.20 -13.31 -23.20
CA ASP A 51 5.21 -12.53 -21.97
C ASP A 51 4.77 -11.07 -22.23
N GLY A 52 4.02 -10.50 -21.29
CA GLY A 52 3.38 -9.18 -21.45
C GLY A 52 2.23 -9.13 -22.47
N ARG A 53 1.68 -10.27 -22.90
CA ARG A 53 0.48 -10.36 -23.76
C ARG A 53 -0.54 -11.31 -23.18
N TYR A 54 -1.82 -11.06 -23.44
CA TYR A 54 -2.89 -11.82 -22.81
C TYR A 54 -4.18 -11.79 -23.64
N PHE A 55 -5.03 -12.80 -23.42
CA PHE A 55 -6.42 -12.73 -23.87
C PHE A 55 -7.23 -11.88 -22.90
N GLU A 56 -8.05 -10.98 -23.42
CA GLU A 56 -8.99 -10.17 -22.64
C GLU A 56 -10.41 -10.45 -23.14
N HIS A 57 -11.32 -10.72 -22.21
CA HIS A 57 -12.73 -10.92 -22.51
C HIS A 57 -13.54 -9.83 -21.82
N HIS A 58 -14.47 -9.22 -22.55
CA HIS A 58 -15.41 -8.24 -22.01
C HIS A 58 -16.84 -8.77 -22.13
N VAL A 59 -17.46 -9.10 -21.01
CA VAL A 59 -18.87 -9.53 -20.94
C VAL A 59 -19.71 -8.35 -20.47
N LYS A 60 -20.55 -7.80 -21.35
CA LYS A 60 -21.43 -6.68 -21.04
C LYS A 60 -22.72 -7.19 -20.41
N LEU A 61 -22.97 -6.79 -19.17
CA LEU A 61 -24.17 -7.14 -18.42
C LEU A 61 -25.17 -5.98 -18.40
N LEU A 62 -26.45 -6.33 -18.34
CA LEU A 62 -27.52 -5.43 -17.94
C LEU A 62 -27.89 -5.71 -16.48
N LEU A 63 -27.65 -4.73 -15.60
CA LEU A 63 -27.81 -4.87 -14.15
C LEU A 63 -28.83 -3.86 -13.60
N PRO A 64 -29.59 -4.20 -12.55
CA PRO A 64 -30.27 -3.23 -11.71
C PRO A 64 -29.30 -2.63 -10.67
N ASP A 65 -29.59 -1.43 -10.14
CA ASP A 65 -28.70 -0.69 -9.21
C ASP A 65 -28.26 -1.45 -7.94
N GLU A 66 -29.04 -2.44 -7.47
CA GLU A 66 -28.86 -3.10 -6.17
C GLU A 66 -28.04 -4.42 -6.21
N GLN A 67 -27.49 -4.83 -7.36
CA GLN A 67 -26.94 -6.20 -7.54
C GLN A 67 -25.40 -6.29 -7.63
N LEU A 68 -24.64 -5.34 -7.08
CA LEU A 68 -23.19 -5.29 -7.27
C LEU A 68 -22.41 -6.30 -6.39
N ASP A 69 -22.74 -6.43 -5.10
CA ASP A 69 -21.94 -7.28 -4.18
C ASP A 69 -22.06 -8.79 -4.47
N PRO A 70 -23.26 -9.36 -4.74
CA PRO A 70 -23.38 -10.77 -5.10
C PRO A 70 -22.69 -11.10 -6.43
N LEU A 71 -22.69 -10.15 -7.37
CA LEU A 71 -22.05 -10.31 -8.66
C LEU A 71 -20.52 -10.37 -8.50
N THR A 72 -19.92 -9.49 -7.72
CA THR A 72 -18.47 -9.53 -7.46
C THR A 72 -18.04 -10.87 -6.86
N THR A 73 -18.82 -11.42 -5.93
CA THR A 73 -18.56 -12.75 -5.34
C THR A 73 -18.63 -13.88 -6.37
N LEU A 74 -19.59 -13.81 -7.30
CA LEU A 74 -19.73 -14.78 -8.40
C LEU A 74 -18.55 -14.74 -9.37
N LEU A 75 -17.94 -13.57 -9.58
CA LEU A 75 -16.88 -13.36 -10.55
C LEU A 75 -15.49 -13.81 -10.08
N ALA A 76 -15.24 -13.81 -8.76
CA ALA A 76 -13.93 -14.09 -8.19
C ALA A 76 -13.32 -15.44 -8.63
N PRO A 77 -14.05 -16.58 -8.61
CA PRO A 77 -13.51 -17.88 -9.05
C PRO A 77 -13.14 -17.93 -10.54
N HIS A 78 -13.59 -16.96 -11.32
CA HIS A 78 -13.32 -16.86 -12.75
C HIS A 78 -12.21 -15.86 -13.07
N HIS A 79 -11.56 -15.25 -12.07
CA HIS A 79 -10.58 -14.17 -12.25
C HIS A 79 -11.12 -13.06 -13.15
N ALA A 80 -12.37 -12.69 -12.90
CA ALA A 80 -13.11 -11.70 -13.67
C ALA A 80 -13.53 -10.54 -12.75
N HIS A 81 -13.60 -9.33 -13.30
CA HIS A 81 -13.77 -8.11 -12.52
C HIS A 81 -14.87 -7.24 -13.09
N LEU A 82 -15.73 -6.73 -12.22
CA LEU A 82 -16.81 -5.84 -12.58
C LEU A 82 -16.33 -4.39 -12.70
N SER A 83 -16.66 -3.73 -13.81
CA SER A 83 -16.28 -2.34 -14.03
C SER A 83 -16.83 -1.40 -13.00
N ARG A 84 -15.98 -0.55 -12.39
CA ARG A 84 -16.36 0.43 -11.35
C ARG A 84 -17.43 1.42 -11.83
N ASN A 85 -17.41 1.78 -13.11
CA ASN A 85 -18.37 2.71 -13.70
C ASN A 85 -19.36 1.97 -14.58
N ALA A 86 -20.63 2.39 -14.52
CA ALA A 86 -21.59 1.99 -15.54
C ALA A 86 -21.16 2.56 -16.89
N ARG A 87 -21.12 1.73 -17.92
CA ARG A 87 -20.88 2.20 -19.30
C ARG A 87 -22.02 3.09 -19.77
N ARG A 88 -23.25 2.77 -19.36
CA ARG A 88 -24.46 3.50 -19.71
C ARG A 88 -25.54 3.27 -18.66
N GLN A 89 -26.18 4.34 -18.18
CA GLN A 89 -27.44 4.23 -17.44
C GLN A 89 -28.63 4.26 -18.41
N ARG A 90 -29.66 3.47 -18.13
CA ARG A 90 -30.88 3.39 -18.94
C ARG A 90 -32.06 4.07 -18.22
N PRO A 91 -33.05 4.60 -18.98
CA PRO A 91 -34.20 5.28 -18.38
C PRO A 91 -35.11 4.39 -17.52
N ASP A 92 -34.98 3.06 -17.63
CA ASP A 92 -35.75 2.06 -16.87
C ASP A 92 -35.10 1.72 -15.50
N GLY A 93 -34.07 2.45 -15.09
CA GLY A 93 -33.35 2.23 -13.82
C GLY A 93 -32.34 1.09 -13.85
N LYS A 94 -32.07 0.50 -15.03
CA LYS A 94 -30.99 -0.47 -15.24
C LYS A 94 -29.73 0.23 -15.76
N HIS A 95 -28.60 -0.43 -15.66
CA HIS A 95 -27.34 0.04 -16.19
C HIS A 95 -26.55 -1.05 -16.91
N GLU A 96 -25.76 -0.65 -17.90
CA GLU A 96 -24.84 -1.50 -18.62
C GLU A 96 -23.47 -1.44 -17.96
N ARG A 97 -22.89 -2.59 -17.63
CA ARG A 97 -21.58 -2.67 -16.97
C ARG A 97 -20.79 -3.84 -17.53
N PHE A 98 -19.48 -3.67 -17.62
CA PHE A 98 -18.60 -4.72 -18.14
C PHE A 98 -18.07 -5.60 -17.02
N VAL A 99 -17.96 -6.88 -17.32
CA VAL A 99 -17.12 -7.84 -16.60
C VAL A 99 -15.92 -8.14 -17.48
N THR A 100 -14.72 -7.91 -16.98
CA THR A 100 -13.47 -8.11 -17.70
C THR A 100 -12.70 -9.30 -17.12
N GLN A 101 -12.29 -10.25 -17.97
CA GLN A 101 -11.46 -11.39 -17.59
C GLN A 101 -10.18 -11.35 -18.41
N ARG A 102 -9.01 -11.45 -17.74
CA ARG A 102 -7.71 -11.52 -18.40
C ARG A 102 -7.10 -12.90 -18.23
N CYS A 103 -6.61 -13.47 -19.32
CA CYS A 103 -5.93 -14.77 -19.32
C CYS A 103 -4.49 -14.57 -19.78
N HIS A 104 -3.59 -14.37 -18.82
CA HIS A 104 -2.15 -14.35 -19.04
C HIS A 104 -1.64 -15.78 -19.24
N GLN A 105 -0.50 -15.91 -19.94
CA GLN A 105 0.16 -17.20 -20.20
C GLN A 105 -0.78 -18.27 -20.79
N ALA A 106 -1.78 -17.85 -21.55
CA ALA A 106 -2.83 -18.70 -22.10
C ALA A 106 -2.76 -18.73 -23.63
N GLY A 107 -3.17 -19.85 -24.20
CA GLY A 107 -3.51 -19.97 -25.62
C GLY A 107 -5.03 -19.85 -25.81
N ARG A 108 -5.47 -19.69 -27.06
CA ARG A 108 -6.90 -19.67 -27.41
C ARG A 108 -7.65 -20.90 -26.90
N ASN A 109 -7.01 -22.08 -26.92
CA ASN A 109 -7.61 -23.34 -26.46
C ASN A 109 -7.87 -23.37 -24.96
N SER A 110 -7.21 -22.54 -24.15
CA SER A 110 -7.43 -22.45 -22.71
C SER A 110 -8.12 -21.17 -22.27
N SER A 111 -7.98 -20.06 -22.99
CA SER A 111 -8.74 -18.83 -22.71
C SER A 111 -10.23 -19.01 -23.03
N LYS A 112 -10.56 -19.70 -24.14
CA LYS A 112 -11.95 -19.88 -24.56
C LYS A 112 -12.80 -20.68 -23.55
N PRO A 113 -12.37 -21.83 -23.01
CA PRO A 113 -13.12 -22.52 -21.96
C PRO A 113 -13.29 -21.70 -20.67
N ARG A 114 -12.31 -20.86 -20.31
CA ARG A 114 -12.42 -19.96 -19.13
C ARG A 114 -13.52 -18.92 -19.32
N LEU A 115 -13.66 -18.37 -20.51
CA LEU A 115 -14.78 -17.49 -20.86
C LEU A 115 -16.12 -18.24 -20.82
N GLU A 116 -16.17 -19.44 -21.39
CA GLU A 116 -17.39 -20.25 -21.39
C GLU A 116 -17.85 -20.58 -19.97
N ALA A 117 -16.93 -20.89 -19.07
CA ALA A 117 -17.22 -21.11 -17.65
C ALA A 117 -17.78 -19.85 -16.97
N LEU A 118 -17.18 -18.68 -17.20
CA LEU A 118 -17.66 -17.40 -16.68
C LEU A 118 -19.08 -17.09 -17.19
N VAL A 119 -19.30 -17.25 -18.49
CA VAL A 119 -20.61 -17.01 -19.13
C VAL A 119 -21.67 -17.98 -18.61
N ALA A 120 -21.31 -19.24 -18.36
CA ALA A 120 -22.22 -20.22 -17.77
C ALA A 120 -22.63 -19.80 -16.35
N ALA A 121 -21.68 -19.44 -15.49
CA ALA A 121 -21.95 -19.00 -14.12
C ALA A 121 -22.85 -17.75 -14.07
N LEU A 122 -22.57 -16.76 -14.93
CA LEU A 122 -23.40 -15.56 -15.05
C LEU A 122 -24.85 -15.88 -15.47
N ARG A 123 -25.03 -16.79 -16.43
CA ARG A 123 -26.36 -17.20 -16.89
C ARG A 123 -27.10 -18.02 -15.84
N GLU A 124 -26.43 -18.93 -15.15
CA GLU A 124 -27.01 -19.74 -14.07
C GLU A 124 -27.48 -18.87 -12.90
N ALA A 125 -26.73 -17.80 -12.59
CA ALA A 125 -27.12 -16.79 -11.61
C ALA A 125 -28.20 -15.81 -12.11
N GLY A 126 -28.65 -15.93 -13.36
CA GLY A 126 -29.75 -15.14 -13.93
C GLY A 126 -29.36 -13.77 -14.46
N TYR A 127 -28.07 -13.48 -14.67
CA TYR A 127 -27.62 -12.22 -15.24
C TYR A 127 -27.87 -12.13 -16.75
N GLU A 128 -28.37 -10.99 -17.20
CA GLU A 128 -28.61 -10.72 -18.62
C GLU A 128 -27.33 -10.24 -19.30
N ILE A 129 -26.77 -11.06 -20.18
CA ILE A 129 -25.60 -10.73 -21.00
C ILE A 129 -26.06 -10.10 -22.31
N LEU A 130 -25.64 -8.86 -22.56
CA LEU A 130 -25.95 -8.10 -23.76
C LEU A 130 -24.98 -8.37 -24.91
N GLU A 131 -23.69 -8.49 -24.59
CA GLU A 131 -22.61 -8.58 -25.56
C GLU A 131 -21.39 -9.26 -24.94
N ILE A 132 -20.61 -9.98 -25.75
CA ILE A 132 -19.34 -10.59 -25.36
C ILE A 132 -18.32 -10.22 -26.42
N GLU A 133 -17.21 -9.62 -26.00
CA GLU A 133 -16.07 -9.28 -26.85
C GLU A 133 -14.87 -10.13 -26.37
N GLU A 134 -14.09 -10.64 -27.33
CA GLU A 134 -12.88 -11.41 -27.09
C GLU A 134 -11.75 -10.78 -27.89
N GLU A 135 -10.64 -10.47 -27.23
CA GLU A 135 -9.51 -9.77 -27.82
C GLU A 135 -8.19 -10.38 -27.31
N TYR A 136 -7.15 -10.25 -28.10
CA TYR A 136 -5.78 -10.56 -27.69
C TYR A 136 -4.98 -9.27 -27.62
N VAL A 137 -4.57 -8.88 -26.42
CA VAL A 137 -3.81 -7.65 -26.17
C VAL A 137 -2.35 -7.90 -26.51
N VAL A 138 -1.85 -7.19 -27.52
CA VAL A 138 -0.50 -7.34 -28.08
C VAL A 138 0.46 -6.30 -27.49
N LEU A 139 -0.07 -5.15 -27.13
CA LEU A 139 0.63 -4.09 -26.40
C LEU A 139 -0.36 -3.41 -25.48
N ASP A 140 0.07 -3.16 -24.26
CA ASP A 140 -0.57 -2.26 -23.33
C ASP A 140 0.50 -1.37 -22.68
N SER A 141 0.47 -0.07 -22.96
CA SER A 141 1.53 0.83 -22.52
C SER A 141 1.46 1.23 -21.04
N HIS A 142 0.35 0.93 -20.36
CA HIS A 142 0.10 1.39 -18.99
C HIS A 142 -0.95 0.47 -18.31
N GLU A 143 -0.59 -0.80 -18.12
CA GLU A 143 -1.44 -1.81 -17.46
C GLU A 143 -1.75 -1.45 -16.00
N ASP A 144 -0.83 -0.75 -15.35
CA ASP A 144 -0.91 -0.23 -13.99
C ASP A 144 -2.01 0.82 -13.79
N LEU A 145 -2.58 1.39 -14.85
CA LEU A 145 -3.82 2.17 -14.73
C LEU A 145 -5.02 1.32 -14.27
N ASP A 146 -4.90 -0.01 -14.37
CA ASP A 146 -5.86 -0.96 -13.83
C ASP A 146 -5.39 -1.57 -12.49
N THR A 147 -4.38 -1.00 -11.84
CA THR A 147 -3.95 -1.43 -10.49
C THR A 147 -5.12 -1.32 -9.51
N GLY A 148 -5.35 -2.40 -8.74
CA GLY A 148 -6.57 -2.57 -7.92
C GLY A 148 -7.77 -3.17 -8.66
N TRP A 149 -7.56 -3.67 -9.89
CA TRP A 149 -8.45 -4.64 -10.55
C TRP A 149 -7.82 -6.02 -10.67
N LEU A 150 -6.49 -6.12 -10.76
CA LEU A 150 -5.76 -7.39 -10.87
C LEU A 150 -5.51 -7.99 -9.48
N GLU A 151 -6.57 -8.44 -8.82
CA GLU A 151 -6.44 -9.23 -7.60
C GLU A 151 -6.35 -10.71 -7.99
N GLU A 152 -5.11 -11.22 -8.10
CA GLU A 152 -4.92 -12.65 -7.95
C GLU A 152 -5.18 -13.01 -6.48
N ASP A 153 -6.30 -13.67 -6.22
CA ASP A 153 -6.51 -14.47 -5.02
C ASP A 153 -5.40 -15.53 -4.99
N VAL A 154 -4.30 -15.20 -4.31
CA VAL A 154 -3.21 -16.16 -4.11
C VAL A 154 -3.60 -17.04 -2.94
N GLU A 155 -4.32 -18.14 -3.24
CA GLU A 155 -4.16 -19.37 -2.48
C GLU A 155 -2.66 -19.67 -2.39
N ALA A 156 -2.20 -19.96 -1.17
CA ALA A 156 -0.81 -20.03 -0.77
C ALA A 156 0.07 -20.87 -1.71
N SER A 157 0.70 -20.18 -2.65
CA SER A 157 1.93 -20.64 -3.29
C SER A 157 3.13 -20.17 -2.46
N PRO A 158 4.28 -20.87 -2.53
CA PRO A 158 5.52 -20.37 -1.92
C PRO A 158 5.76 -18.92 -2.35
N ILE A 159 6.25 -18.08 -1.43
CA ILE A 159 6.51 -16.65 -1.65
C ILE A 159 7.10 -16.48 -3.06
N PRO A 160 6.37 -15.86 -4.01
CA PRO A 160 6.85 -15.68 -5.37
C PRO A 160 8.18 -14.93 -5.36
N SER A 161 9.02 -15.14 -6.38
CA SER A 161 10.23 -14.34 -6.56
C SER A 161 9.89 -12.85 -6.62
N GLY A 162 10.73 -12.00 -6.03
CA GLY A 162 10.60 -10.54 -6.10
C GLY A 162 9.94 -9.88 -4.88
N TYR A 163 9.49 -10.63 -3.88
CA TYR A 163 9.09 -10.08 -2.57
C TYR A 163 10.32 -9.86 -1.66
N PRO A 164 10.25 -8.89 -0.72
CA PRO A 164 11.27 -8.73 0.32
C PRO A 164 11.28 -9.95 1.25
N ALA A 165 12.44 -10.27 1.84
CA ALA A 165 12.57 -11.37 2.80
C ALA A 165 11.71 -11.17 4.07
N THR A 166 11.37 -9.92 4.36
CA THR A 166 10.51 -9.45 5.44
C THR A 166 9.01 -9.57 5.12
N TYR A 167 8.64 -9.99 3.91
CA TYR A 167 7.26 -10.36 3.59
C TYR A 167 6.90 -11.71 4.24
N LEU A 168 6.44 -11.63 5.50
CA LEU A 168 6.06 -12.77 6.33
C LEU A 168 4.54 -12.75 6.61
N PRO A 169 3.69 -13.18 5.66
CA PRO A 169 2.26 -13.23 5.87
C PRO A 169 1.91 -14.29 6.92
N MET A 170 0.76 -14.12 7.57
CA MET A 170 0.22 -15.11 8.49
C MET A 170 0.03 -16.45 7.79
N THR A 171 0.26 -17.54 8.53
CA THR A 171 -0.05 -18.88 8.02
C THR A 171 -1.53 -18.95 7.65
N PRO A 172 -1.86 -19.40 6.42
CA PRO A 172 -3.25 -19.54 6.00
C PRO A 172 -4.04 -20.38 6.99
N ALA A 173 -5.14 -19.82 7.48
CA ALA A 173 -6.05 -20.48 8.41
C ALA A 173 -7.49 -20.14 8.03
N ALA A 174 -8.40 -21.09 8.24
CA ALA A 174 -9.80 -20.90 7.92
C ALA A 174 -10.37 -19.67 8.67
N GLY A 175 -10.98 -18.75 7.91
CA GLY A 175 -11.55 -17.52 8.46
C GLY A 175 -10.52 -16.46 8.84
N VAL A 176 -9.27 -16.55 8.37
CA VAL A 176 -8.28 -15.48 8.44
C VAL A 176 -7.97 -15.00 7.02
N GLN A 177 -8.09 -13.71 6.79
CA GLN A 177 -7.66 -13.08 5.53
C GLN A 177 -6.63 -12.01 5.85
N GLN A 178 -5.59 -11.89 5.04
CA GLN A 178 -4.59 -10.85 5.18
C GLN A 178 -4.22 -10.33 3.80
N ARG A 179 -4.50 -9.04 3.56
CA ARG A 179 -4.19 -8.39 2.29
C ARG A 179 -2.71 -8.07 2.20
N ARG A 180 -2.22 -7.89 0.97
CA ARG A 180 -0.93 -7.26 0.70
C ARG A 180 -1.11 -5.76 0.78
N THR A 181 -0.23 -5.07 1.50
CA THR A 181 -0.24 -3.61 1.58
C THR A 181 1.02 -3.09 0.93
N PHE A 182 0.84 -2.22 -0.07
CA PHE A 182 1.97 -1.57 -0.76
C PHE A 182 2.77 -0.74 0.25
N ASP A 183 4.09 -0.83 0.19
CA ASP A 183 5.01 -0.09 1.03
C ASP A 183 6.04 0.63 0.15
N PRO A 184 5.94 1.97 0.01
CA PRO A 184 6.89 2.76 -0.77
C PRO A 184 8.35 2.54 -0.35
N ALA A 185 8.61 2.23 0.93
CA ALA A 185 9.97 2.02 1.43
C ALA A 185 10.64 0.73 0.91
N LEU A 186 9.89 -0.10 0.17
CA LEU A 186 10.31 -1.35 -0.43
C LEU A 186 10.35 -1.29 -1.97
N LYS A 187 10.28 -0.10 -2.59
CA LYS A 187 10.24 0.08 -4.06
C LYS A 187 11.42 -0.53 -4.84
N GLN A 188 12.53 -0.81 -4.17
CA GLN A 188 13.67 -1.56 -4.73
C GLN A 188 13.35 -3.03 -5.03
N TYR A 189 12.22 -3.55 -4.53
CA TYR A 189 11.72 -4.89 -4.83
C TYR A 189 10.57 -4.82 -5.84
N ASP A 190 10.52 -5.77 -6.78
CA ASP A 190 9.43 -5.88 -7.77
C ASP A 190 8.05 -5.94 -7.10
N ASN A 191 7.99 -6.64 -5.96
CA ASN A 191 6.80 -6.74 -5.11
C ASN A 191 7.03 -5.99 -3.79
N ALA A 192 7.00 -4.67 -3.86
CA ALA A 192 7.12 -3.74 -2.73
C ALA A 192 5.93 -3.78 -1.76
N PHE A 193 5.69 -4.94 -1.14
CA PHE A 193 4.55 -5.20 -0.27
C PHE A 193 4.99 -5.68 1.11
N ARG A 194 4.20 -5.29 2.12
CA ARG A 194 4.18 -5.90 3.45
C ARG A 194 2.84 -6.62 3.68
N PRO A 195 2.76 -7.57 4.62
CA PRO A 195 1.49 -8.08 5.09
C PRO A 195 0.66 -6.95 5.73
N GLY A 196 -0.60 -6.79 5.31
CA GLY A 196 -1.55 -5.84 5.89
C GLY A 196 -2.16 -6.33 7.21
N GLN A 197 -3.12 -5.59 7.75
CA GLN A 197 -3.87 -6.03 8.93
C GLN A 197 -4.72 -7.26 8.61
N PRO A 198 -4.63 -8.34 9.40
CA PRO A 198 -5.46 -9.51 9.21
C PRO A 198 -6.90 -9.26 9.67
N THR A 199 -7.85 -9.77 8.91
CA THR A 199 -9.26 -9.85 9.30
C THR A 199 -9.61 -11.26 9.72
N PHE A 200 -10.47 -11.37 10.73
CA PHE A 200 -10.91 -12.64 11.30
C PHE A 200 -12.41 -12.78 11.16
N ALA A 201 -12.88 -13.91 10.64
CA ALA A 201 -14.29 -14.24 10.55
C ALA A 201 -14.95 -14.34 11.94
N GLN A 202 -14.16 -14.68 12.97
CA GLN A 202 -14.59 -14.69 14.37
C GLN A 202 -14.02 -13.45 15.09
N PRO A 203 -14.88 -12.49 15.53
CA PRO A 203 -14.43 -11.27 16.19
C PRO A 203 -13.57 -11.52 17.43
N GLU A 204 -13.93 -12.48 18.27
CA GLU A 204 -13.19 -12.84 19.50
C GLU A 204 -11.75 -13.26 19.20
N ARG A 205 -11.53 -13.97 18.09
CA ARG A 205 -10.18 -14.38 17.66
C ARG A 205 -9.37 -13.17 17.19
N GLY A 206 -10.01 -12.22 16.53
CA GLY A 206 -9.39 -10.94 16.17
C GLY A 206 -9.04 -10.08 17.38
N ASP A 207 -9.87 -10.07 18.42
CA ASP A 207 -9.56 -9.40 19.69
C ASP A 207 -8.36 -10.05 20.39
N GLN A 208 -8.31 -11.38 20.47
CA GLN A 208 -7.19 -12.13 21.03
C GLN A 208 -5.88 -11.85 20.27
N TRP A 209 -5.93 -11.87 18.93
CA TRP A 209 -4.76 -11.56 18.10
C TRP A 209 -4.27 -10.13 18.31
N ARG A 210 -5.16 -9.12 18.34
CA ARG A 210 -4.78 -7.73 18.61
C ARG A 210 -4.18 -7.56 20.01
N SER A 211 -4.74 -8.21 21.02
CA SER A 211 -4.19 -8.18 22.39
C SER A 211 -2.79 -8.81 22.47
N LEU A 212 -2.59 -9.93 21.78
CA LEU A 212 -1.29 -10.61 21.70
C LEU A 212 -0.26 -9.73 20.99
N ARG A 213 -0.65 -9.10 19.87
CA ARG A 213 0.20 -8.18 19.12
C ARG A 213 0.62 -6.97 19.97
N ARG A 214 -0.30 -6.37 20.72
CA ARG A 214 0.03 -5.29 21.67
C ARG A 214 1.02 -5.76 22.74
N THR A 215 0.79 -6.95 23.30
CA THR A 215 1.72 -7.55 24.28
C THR A 215 3.13 -7.76 23.68
N ALA A 216 3.20 -8.19 22.41
CA ALA A 216 4.45 -8.36 21.69
C ALA A 216 5.18 -7.04 21.44
N ILE A 217 4.45 -5.99 21.07
CA ILE A 217 4.98 -4.62 20.93
C ILE A 217 5.50 -4.11 22.28
N ASP A 218 4.70 -4.18 23.34
CA ASP A 218 5.06 -3.72 24.68
C ASP A 218 6.33 -4.43 25.20
N HIS A 219 6.44 -5.74 24.94
CA HIS A 219 7.62 -6.51 25.28
C HIS A 219 8.88 -6.01 24.57
N LEU A 220 8.80 -5.74 23.27
CA LEU A 220 9.93 -5.19 22.49
C LEU A 220 10.33 -3.80 22.98
N LEU A 221 9.36 -2.92 23.24
CA LEU A 221 9.61 -1.59 23.80
C LEU A 221 10.35 -1.69 25.14
N LEU A 222 9.92 -2.59 26.02
CA LEU A 222 10.54 -2.81 27.32
C LEU A 222 11.97 -3.37 27.20
N LEU A 223 12.19 -4.33 26.28
CA LEU A 223 13.53 -4.86 26.01
C LEU A 223 14.48 -3.76 25.56
N ILE A 224 14.04 -2.93 24.61
CA ILE A 224 14.85 -1.80 24.12
C ILE A 224 15.13 -0.83 25.26
N ALA A 225 14.10 -0.40 26.00
CA ALA A 225 14.21 0.58 27.08
C ALA A 225 15.11 0.15 28.25
N THR A 226 15.23 -1.16 28.49
CA THR A 226 16.04 -1.72 29.58
C THR A 226 17.45 -2.13 29.15
N SER A 227 17.77 -1.96 27.86
CA SER A 227 19.07 -2.26 27.28
C SER A 227 19.91 -1.00 27.06
N THR A 228 21.17 -1.18 26.68
CA THR A 228 22.06 -0.08 26.24
C THR A 228 21.60 0.61 24.95
N LEU A 229 20.61 0.03 24.25
CA LEU A 229 20.04 0.57 23.02
C LEU A 229 19.14 1.78 23.27
N ALA A 230 18.60 1.93 24.49
CA ALA A 230 17.65 3.00 24.85
C ALA A 230 18.21 4.42 24.63
N ASP A 231 19.53 4.57 24.63
CA ASP A 231 20.22 5.84 24.42
C ASP A 231 20.65 6.08 22.96
N HIS A 232 20.45 5.08 22.09
CA HIS A 232 20.82 5.11 20.66
C HIS A 232 19.61 5.10 19.73
N LEU A 233 18.40 4.98 20.27
CA LEU A 233 17.17 4.82 19.51
C LEU A 233 16.11 5.82 19.96
N VAL A 234 15.64 6.63 19.02
CA VAL A 234 14.54 7.58 19.21
C VAL A 234 13.30 7.02 18.54
N LEU A 235 12.30 6.67 19.33
CA LEU A 235 11.03 6.13 18.85
C LEU A 235 10.17 7.22 18.20
N ARG A 236 9.55 6.87 17.07
CA ARG A 236 8.62 7.72 16.32
C ARG A 236 7.47 6.88 15.76
N GLY A 237 6.67 7.50 14.90
CA GLY A 237 5.66 6.80 14.11
C GLY A 237 4.37 6.50 14.85
N SER A 238 3.69 5.45 14.42
CA SER A 238 2.29 5.20 14.81
C SER A 238 2.09 4.88 16.31
N ILE A 239 3.11 4.33 16.96
CA ILE A 239 3.04 3.99 18.39
C ILE A 239 3.03 5.23 19.30
N THR A 240 3.72 6.32 18.93
CA THR A 240 3.68 7.57 19.71
C THR A 240 2.33 8.25 19.55
N LEU A 241 1.71 8.16 18.36
CA LEU A 241 0.33 8.62 18.12
C LEU A 241 -0.67 7.87 19.00
N GLN A 242 -0.57 6.55 19.10
CA GLN A 242 -1.44 5.77 19.99
C GLN A 242 -1.31 6.22 21.45
N HIS A 243 -0.09 6.54 21.90
CA HIS A 243 0.13 7.09 23.25
C HIS A 243 -0.55 8.45 23.47
N TRP A 244 -0.47 9.36 22.50
CA TRP A 244 -1.04 10.72 22.63
C TRP A 244 -2.55 10.79 22.41
N TYR A 245 -3.11 9.94 21.55
CA TYR A 245 -4.49 10.06 21.08
C TYR A 245 -5.40 8.87 21.44
N GLY A 246 -4.85 7.79 22.00
CA GLY A 246 -5.61 6.60 22.41
C GLY A 246 -6.38 5.99 21.24
N ASP A 247 -7.66 5.71 21.46
CA ASP A 247 -8.55 5.06 20.47
C ASP A 247 -8.84 5.93 19.23
N GLN A 248 -8.45 7.22 19.25
CA GLN A 248 -8.52 8.05 18.04
C GLN A 248 -7.34 7.80 17.10
N ALA A 249 -6.22 7.25 17.57
CA ALA A 249 -5.17 6.82 16.67
C ALA A 249 -5.55 5.48 16.03
N ARG A 250 -5.12 5.28 14.79
CA ARG A 250 -5.14 3.96 14.17
C ARG A 250 -4.24 2.99 14.95
N GLU A 251 -4.51 1.70 14.86
CA GLU A 251 -3.62 0.69 15.44
C GLU A 251 -2.20 0.83 14.86
N PRO A 252 -1.14 0.79 15.71
CA PRO A 252 0.23 0.86 15.23
C PRO A 252 0.57 -0.30 14.30
N GLY A 253 1.28 -0.03 13.20
CA GLY A 253 1.69 -1.03 12.20
C GLY A 253 3.05 -1.68 12.51
N ASP A 254 3.92 -0.90 13.13
CA ASP A 254 5.36 -1.07 13.19
C ASP A 254 5.92 -0.27 14.38
N LEU A 255 7.20 -0.47 14.67
CA LEU A 255 7.99 0.34 15.58
C LEU A 255 9.09 1.05 14.78
N ASP A 256 8.95 2.36 14.62
CA ASP A 256 9.90 3.19 13.88
C ASP A 256 10.92 3.84 14.82
N PHE A 257 12.21 3.69 14.52
CA PHE A 257 13.30 4.29 15.26
C PHE A 257 14.20 5.14 14.37
N VAL A 258 14.60 6.31 14.88
CA VAL A 258 15.76 7.04 14.39
C VAL A 258 16.98 6.62 15.20
N VAL A 259 18.05 6.22 14.51
CA VAL A 259 19.32 5.85 15.14
C VAL A 259 20.14 7.11 15.44
N ILE A 260 20.59 7.24 16.69
CA ILE A 260 21.42 8.35 17.18
C ILE A 260 22.71 7.84 17.83
N PRO A 261 23.78 8.66 17.90
CA PRO A 261 23.92 9.98 17.29
C PRO A 261 23.98 9.93 15.76
N ALA A 262 23.67 11.07 15.12
CA ALA A 262 23.94 11.26 13.70
C ALA A 262 25.42 10.96 13.41
N GLY A 263 25.69 10.19 12.36
CA GLY A 263 27.04 9.70 12.02
C GLY A 263 27.25 8.21 12.22
N ILE A 264 26.36 7.51 12.94
CA ILE A 264 26.31 6.03 12.87
C ILE A 264 25.84 5.65 11.46
N GLY A 265 26.73 5.06 10.67
CA GLY A 265 26.41 4.59 9.33
C GLY A 265 25.64 3.26 9.36
N VAL A 266 24.73 3.07 8.42
CA VAL A 266 23.92 1.84 8.30
C VAL A 266 24.78 0.56 8.19
N ASP A 267 25.92 0.63 7.48
CA ASP A 267 26.86 -0.49 7.31
C ASP A 267 28.07 -0.44 8.25
N SER A 268 28.11 0.57 9.13
CA SER A 268 29.17 0.69 10.13
C SER A 268 29.16 -0.50 11.10
N THR A 269 30.27 -0.71 11.80
CA THR A 269 30.35 -1.79 12.82
C THR A 269 29.34 -1.52 13.94
N GLU A 270 29.20 -0.26 14.31
CA GLU A 270 28.29 0.23 15.33
C GLU A 270 26.82 0.03 14.90
N GLY A 271 26.48 0.42 13.67
CA GLY A 271 25.13 0.26 13.12
C GLY A 271 24.70 -1.20 13.00
N ARG A 272 25.60 -2.10 12.56
CA ARG A 272 25.35 -3.55 12.54
C ARG A 272 25.27 -4.15 13.93
N GLY A 273 26.14 -3.72 14.85
CA GLY A 273 26.13 -4.15 16.25
C GLY A 273 24.80 -3.84 16.93
N LEU A 274 24.25 -2.66 16.70
CA LEU A 274 22.94 -2.25 17.22
C LEU A 274 21.82 -3.24 16.87
N LEU A 275 21.74 -3.65 15.60
CA LEU A 275 20.70 -4.58 15.14
C LEU A 275 20.90 -5.99 15.71
N GLU A 276 22.13 -6.46 15.76
CA GLU A 276 22.45 -7.77 16.35
C GLU A 276 22.19 -7.77 17.86
N ASP A 277 22.38 -6.66 18.56
CA ASP A 277 22.03 -6.50 19.98
C ASP A 277 20.51 -6.57 20.21
N VAL A 278 19.69 -5.98 19.32
CA VAL A 278 18.21 -6.14 19.36
C VAL A 278 17.84 -7.62 19.21
N ILE A 279 18.38 -8.29 18.19
CA ILE A 279 18.10 -9.72 17.93
C ILE A 279 18.54 -10.58 19.12
N ALA A 280 19.72 -10.32 19.68
CA ALA A 280 20.24 -11.02 20.85
C ALA A 280 19.38 -10.80 22.10
N ALA A 281 18.88 -9.58 22.32
CA ALA A 281 17.98 -9.27 23.43
C ALA A 281 16.65 -10.05 23.31
N VAL A 282 16.07 -10.11 22.11
CA VAL A 282 14.84 -10.90 21.85
C VAL A 282 15.12 -12.40 22.00
N ALA A 283 16.27 -12.89 21.53
CA ALA A 283 16.64 -14.30 21.70
C ALA A 283 16.82 -14.69 23.17
N ALA A 284 17.40 -13.79 23.99
CA ALA A 284 17.58 -14.01 25.42
C ALA A 284 16.27 -13.94 26.21
N ASN A 285 15.31 -13.15 25.73
CA ASN A 285 13.99 -13.00 26.35
C ASN A 285 12.89 -12.91 25.27
N PRO A 286 12.40 -14.06 24.78
CA PRO A 286 11.47 -14.11 23.64
C PRO A 286 10.04 -13.67 23.97
N GLY A 287 9.73 -13.32 25.22
CA GLY A 287 8.43 -12.77 25.63
C GLY A 287 7.26 -13.64 25.19
N PRO A 288 6.30 -13.12 24.39
CA PRO A 288 5.08 -13.83 23.99
C PRO A 288 5.31 -14.94 22.94
N GLY A 289 6.53 -15.43 22.77
CA GLY A 289 6.85 -16.50 21.83
C GLY A 289 7.49 -16.01 20.53
N PHE A 290 8.30 -14.95 20.59
CA PHE A 290 9.12 -14.53 19.45
C PHE A 290 10.07 -15.64 19.01
N LYS A 291 10.14 -15.88 17.70
CA LYS A 291 11.05 -16.84 17.07
C LYS A 291 12.29 -16.09 16.58
N ALA A 292 13.19 -15.74 17.51
CA ALA A 292 14.36 -14.91 17.22
C ALA A 292 15.32 -15.52 16.17
N ASN A 293 15.33 -16.86 16.04
CA ASN A 293 16.08 -17.59 15.01
C ASN A 293 15.45 -17.50 13.60
N GLU A 294 14.24 -16.98 13.50
CA GLU A 294 13.47 -16.79 12.26
C GLU A 294 13.29 -15.30 11.92
N VAL A 295 14.09 -14.41 12.55
CA VAL A 295 14.05 -12.97 12.25
C VAL A 295 14.40 -12.72 10.78
N ALA A 296 13.48 -12.07 10.08
CA ALA A 296 13.73 -11.60 8.72
C ALA A 296 14.34 -10.20 8.76
N ARG A 297 15.19 -9.91 7.77
CA ARG A 297 15.89 -8.63 7.63
C ARG A 297 15.85 -8.17 6.18
N ASP A 298 15.64 -6.89 5.97
CA ASP A 298 15.79 -6.24 4.66
C ASP A 298 16.34 -4.83 4.82
N GLU A 299 16.80 -4.30 3.69
CA GLU A 299 17.06 -2.88 3.55
C GLU A 299 15.75 -2.15 3.28
N LEU A 300 15.58 -0.97 3.84
CA LEU A 300 14.47 -0.07 3.53
C LEU A 300 15.04 1.30 3.16
N TRP A 301 14.30 2.04 2.36
CA TRP A 301 14.65 3.39 1.99
C TRP A 301 13.52 4.33 2.37
N THR A 302 13.82 5.33 3.21
CA THR A 302 12.84 6.36 3.56
C THR A 302 13.01 7.56 2.61
N TYR A 303 11.89 8.20 2.26
CA TYR A 303 11.84 9.37 1.36
C TYR A 303 12.35 9.09 -0.06
N ASP A 304 11.87 8.02 -0.71
CA ASP A 304 12.27 7.67 -2.08
C ASP A 304 13.81 7.61 -2.27
N ASP A 305 14.46 6.61 -1.65
CA ASP A 305 15.90 6.31 -1.77
C ASP A 305 16.89 7.25 -1.06
N ARG A 306 16.44 8.10 -0.14
CA ARG A 306 17.31 9.10 0.49
C ARG A 306 17.98 8.65 1.77
N LEU A 307 17.18 8.17 2.72
CA LEU A 307 17.72 7.77 4.01
C LEU A 307 17.80 6.25 4.09
N PRO A 308 19.02 5.71 4.31
CA PRO A 308 19.20 4.29 4.43
C PRO A 308 18.59 3.81 5.73
N GLY A 309 17.89 2.68 5.65
CA GLY A 309 17.34 2.02 6.81
C GLY A 309 17.51 0.51 6.79
N ARG A 310 17.13 -0.08 7.91
CA ARG A 310 17.12 -1.53 8.12
C ARG A 310 15.78 -1.91 8.73
N ARG A 311 15.15 -2.93 8.17
CA ARG A 311 13.92 -3.53 8.68
C ARG A 311 14.25 -4.84 9.37
N LEU A 312 13.74 -5.04 10.58
CA LEU A 312 13.68 -6.34 11.24
C LEU A 312 12.23 -6.75 11.41
N VAL A 313 11.88 -7.99 11.05
CA VAL A 313 10.56 -8.54 11.31
C VAL A 313 10.69 -9.76 12.20
N PHE A 314 10.10 -9.67 13.40
CA PHE A 314 10.09 -10.73 14.40
C PHE A 314 8.77 -11.51 14.32
N PRO A 315 8.78 -12.74 13.78
CA PRO A 315 7.62 -13.61 13.89
C PRO A 315 7.44 -14.08 15.35
N TYR A 316 6.19 -14.24 15.77
CA TYR A 316 5.84 -14.83 17.06
C TYR A 316 4.69 -15.82 16.91
N GLU A 317 4.61 -16.74 17.85
CA GLU A 317 3.51 -17.69 17.97
C GLU A 317 3.15 -17.92 19.44
N HIS A 318 1.86 -17.79 19.77
CA HIS A 318 1.34 -18.07 21.09
C HIS A 318 -0.05 -18.70 20.98
N ASP A 319 -0.26 -19.85 21.63
CA ASP A 319 -1.54 -20.56 21.63
C ASP A 319 -2.18 -20.75 20.23
N GLY A 320 -1.35 -21.01 19.22
CA GLY A 320 -1.78 -21.21 17.83
C GLY A 320 -2.18 -19.93 17.08
N LEU A 321 -1.95 -18.75 17.66
CA LEU A 321 -1.99 -17.46 16.98
C LEU A 321 -0.58 -17.08 16.53
N THR A 322 -0.41 -16.83 15.23
CA THR A 322 0.84 -16.34 14.66
C THR A 322 0.72 -14.86 14.34
N GLY A 323 1.83 -14.14 14.40
CA GLY A 323 1.91 -12.77 13.91
C GLY A 323 3.34 -12.31 13.77
N THR A 324 3.50 -11.04 13.41
CA THR A 324 4.79 -10.40 13.27
C THR A 324 4.79 -9.04 13.95
N VAL A 325 5.96 -8.61 14.42
CA VAL A 325 6.22 -7.21 14.76
C VAL A 325 7.39 -6.72 13.93
N GLN A 326 7.18 -5.60 13.24
CA GLN A 326 8.18 -4.94 12.40
C GLN A 326 8.86 -3.82 13.19
N LEU A 327 10.18 -3.73 13.09
CA LEU A 327 11.01 -2.64 13.59
C LEU A 327 11.78 -2.04 12.42
N ASP A 328 11.61 -0.74 12.21
CA ASP A 328 12.31 0.00 11.17
C ASP A 328 13.30 0.96 11.81
N PHE A 329 14.54 0.93 11.33
CA PHE A 329 15.64 1.75 11.82
C PHE A 329 16.11 2.66 10.70
N VAL A 330 15.92 3.97 10.86
CA VAL A 330 16.39 4.99 9.93
C VAL A 330 17.67 5.63 10.47
N TYR A 331 18.69 5.73 9.62
CA TYR A 331 19.99 6.27 9.98
C TYR A 331 20.19 7.67 9.39
N ASN A 332 20.87 8.53 10.13
CA ASN A 332 21.21 9.90 9.71
C ASN A 332 20.01 10.81 9.39
N GLU A 333 18.84 10.50 9.93
CA GLU A 333 17.70 11.42 9.96
C GLU A 333 18.04 12.65 10.82
N ASP A 334 17.69 13.84 10.34
CA ASP A 334 17.86 15.08 11.10
C ASP A 334 16.82 15.19 12.22
N LEU A 335 17.26 15.59 13.41
CA LEU A 335 16.41 15.79 14.59
C LEU A 335 16.51 17.26 15.03
N PRO A 336 15.80 18.17 14.34
CA PRO A 336 15.88 19.61 14.62
C PRO A 336 15.24 20.00 15.96
N ILE A 337 14.52 19.09 16.60
CA ILE A 337 14.04 19.20 17.97
C ILE A 337 14.63 18.03 18.76
N ASP A 338 15.28 18.34 19.88
CA ASP A 338 15.86 17.34 20.77
C ASP A 338 14.80 16.30 21.21
N PRO A 339 15.12 15.00 21.18
CA PRO A 339 14.23 13.96 21.68
C PRO A 339 13.93 14.11 23.18
N GLU A 340 12.71 13.73 23.57
CA GLU A 340 12.28 13.71 24.97
C GLU A 340 12.03 12.28 25.46
N ARG A 341 12.10 12.04 26.77
CA ARG A 341 11.75 10.73 27.32
C ARG A 341 10.27 10.63 27.62
N LEU A 342 9.59 9.67 27.02
CA LEU A 342 8.20 9.32 27.31
C LEU A 342 8.09 7.88 27.82
N SER A 343 7.05 7.63 28.64
CA SER A 343 6.70 6.28 29.10
C SER A 343 5.57 5.72 28.24
N ILE A 344 5.90 4.78 27.37
CA ILE A 344 4.97 4.13 26.44
C ILE A 344 4.91 2.64 26.80
N GLY A 345 3.73 2.11 27.11
CA GLY A 345 3.59 0.72 27.55
C GLY A 345 4.40 0.39 28.82
N GLY A 346 4.74 1.39 29.64
CA GLY A 346 5.62 1.24 30.80
C GLY A 346 7.13 1.28 30.47
N ALA A 347 7.50 1.33 29.20
CA ALA A 347 8.88 1.48 28.74
C ALA A 347 9.27 2.96 28.64
N SER A 348 10.40 3.36 29.23
CA SER A 348 10.91 4.74 29.16
C SER A 348 11.89 4.87 28.00
N LEU A 349 11.47 5.49 26.90
CA LEU A 349 12.24 5.60 25.66
C LEU A 349 12.43 7.05 25.26
N LEU A 350 13.50 7.35 24.52
CA LEU A 350 13.58 8.61 23.78
C LEU A 350 12.55 8.59 22.66
N THR A 351 11.83 9.69 22.48
CA THR A 351 10.79 9.83 21.47
C THR A 351 10.90 11.19 20.80
N VAL A 352 10.42 11.26 19.56
CA VAL A 352 10.19 12.55 18.90
C VAL A 352 8.98 13.26 19.50
N SER A 353 8.99 14.59 19.44
CA SER A 353 7.85 15.39 19.90
C SER A 353 6.67 15.31 18.93
N PRO A 354 5.44 15.66 19.36
CA PRO A 354 4.30 15.83 18.46
C PRO A 354 4.55 16.88 17.37
N GLU A 355 5.29 17.96 17.68
CA GLU A 355 5.59 19.02 16.70
C GLU A 355 6.49 18.51 15.57
N LEU A 356 7.55 17.77 15.90
CA LEU A 356 8.42 17.17 14.88
C LEU A 356 7.68 16.08 14.08
N SER A 357 6.86 15.26 14.74
CA SER A 357 6.02 14.26 14.08
C SER A 357 5.11 14.90 13.03
N LEU A 358 4.47 16.02 13.36
CA LEU A 358 3.62 16.75 12.43
C LEU A 358 4.43 17.33 11.27
N ALA A 359 5.56 17.95 11.56
CA ALA A 359 6.40 18.57 10.53
C ALA A 359 6.89 17.54 9.49
N TRP A 360 7.25 16.33 9.91
CA TRP A 360 7.58 15.24 9.01
C TRP A 360 6.39 14.72 8.20
N LYS A 361 5.20 14.59 8.80
CA LYS A 361 4.00 14.19 8.04
C LYS A 361 3.68 15.19 6.93
N LEU A 362 3.85 16.48 7.19
CA LEU A 362 3.68 17.53 6.18
C LEU A 362 4.77 17.47 5.10
N LEU A 363 6.02 17.14 5.48
CA LEU A 363 7.09 16.89 4.52
C LEU A 363 6.72 15.73 3.59
N TRP A 364 6.40 14.54 4.12
CA TRP A 364 6.08 13.35 3.33
C TRP A 364 4.91 13.59 2.38
N LEU A 365 3.82 14.18 2.88
CA LEU A 365 2.66 14.50 2.05
C LEU A 365 2.96 15.52 0.94
N ALA A 366 3.95 16.40 1.15
CA ALA A 366 4.35 17.40 0.17
C ALA A 366 5.33 16.88 -0.88
N THR A 367 6.14 15.86 -0.55
CA THR A 367 7.32 15.52 -1.35
C THR A 367 7.38 14.08 -1.84
N ASP A 368 6.73 13.13 -1.16
CA ASP A 368 6.84 11.72 -1.53
C ASP A 368 6.14 11.48 -2.87
N ALA A 369 6.71 10.60 -3.69
CA ALA A 369 6.09 10.18 -4.94
C ALA A 369 4.77 9.40 -4.72
N TYR A 370 4.56 8.86 -3.52
CA TYR A 370 3.39 8.08 -3.13
C TYR A 370 2.78 8.55 -1.78
N PRO A 371 2.20 9.77 -1.70
CA PRO A 371 1.63 10.27 -0.44
C PRO A 371 0.54 9.33 0.10
N GLN A 372 0.71 8.84 1.34
CA GLN A 372 -0.17 7.81 1.90
C GLN A 372 -1.33 8.41 2.72
N GLY A 373 -2.53 7.82 2.63
CA GLY A 373 -3.69 8.24 3.42
C GLY A 373 -3.47 8.19 4.94
N LYS A 374 -2.66 7.24 5.43
CA LYS A 374 -2.28 7.15 6.84
C LYS A 374 -1.55 8.40 7.33
N ASP A 375 -0.74 9.03 6.47
CA ASP A 375 0.05 10.20 6.84
C ASP A 375 -0.82 11.46 6.91
N LEU A 376 -1.83 11.58 6.02
CA LEU A 376 -2.85 12.62 6.10
C LEU A 376 -3.68 12.48 7.39
N TYR A 377 -4.13 11.27 7.69
CA TYR A 377 -4.88 10.98 8.91
C TYR A 377 -4.09 11.34 10.17
N ASP A 378 -2.85 10.86 10.28
CA ASP A 378 -1.95 11.13 11.39
C ASP A 378 -1.66 12.65 11.51
N ALA A 379 -1.44 13.35 10.39
CA ALA A 379 -1.21 14.80 10.36
C ALA A 379 -2.40 15.59 10.90
N VAL A 380 -3.64 15.19 10.59
CA VAL A 380 -4.85 15.85 11.09
C VAL A 380 -4.96 15.70 12.60
N LEU A 381 -4.78 14.49 13.14
CA LEU A 381 -4.82 14.25 14.59
C LEU A 381 -3.76 15.09 15.33
N LEU A 382 -2.56 15.17 14.75
CA LEU A 382 -1.48 15.99 15.27
C LEU A 382 -1.83 17.48 15.23
N ALA A 383 -2.21 18.02 14.07
CA ALA A 383 -2.47 19.44 13.88
C ALA A 383 -3.66 19.97 14.69
N GLU A 384 -4.64 19.12 14.98
CA GLU A 384 -5.80 19.51 15.81
C GLU A 384 -5.43 19.76 17.28
N ARG A 385 -4.28 19.24 17.76
CA ARG A 385 -3.86 19.35 19.17
C ARG A 385 -2.46 19.93 19.39
N THR A 386 -1.67 20.05 18.34
CA THR A 386 -0.28 20.49 18.40
C THR A 386 -0.06 21.66 17.44
N ASP A 387 0.46 22.77 17.95
CA ASP A 387 0.92 23.86 17.11
C ASP A 387 2.29 23.49 16.50
N VAL A 388 2.45 23.68 15.19
CA VAL A 388 3.72 23.48 14.47
C VAL A 388 4.27 24.80 13.95
N SER A 389 5.58 25.00 14.13
CA SER A 389 6.32 26.15 13.62
C SER A 389 6.37 26.14 12.08
N PRO A 390 5.91 27.21 11.40
CA PRO A 390 6.12 27.36 9.96
C PRO A 390 7.60 27.34 9.57
N LEU A 391 8.49 27.85 10.44
CA LEU A 391 9.92 27.85 10.18
C LEU A 391 10.51 26.44 10.22
N LEU A 392 10.00 25.57 11.11
CA LEU A 392 10.44 24.17 11.16
C LEU A 392 10.02 23.42 9.88
N VAL A 393 8.76 23.59 9.47
CA VAL A 393 8.25 22.97 8.23
C VAL A 393 9.03 23.48 7.03
N GLN A 394 9.26 24.79 6.94
CA GLN A 394 10.04 25.37 5.85
C GLN A 394 11.49 24.89 5.87
N GLN A 395 12.14 24.78 7.04
CA GLN A 395 13.51 24.27 7.17
C GLN A 395 13.61 22.82 6.67
N LEU A 396 12.65 21.96 7.03
CA LEU A 396 12.62 20.57 6.56
C LEU A 396 12.40 20.49 5.04
N LEU A 397 11.49 21.31 4.50
CA LEU A 397 11.28 21.40 3.05
C LEU A 397 12.53 21.93 2.34
N ASP A 398 13.16 23.00 2.81
CA ASP A 398 14.35 23.59 2.17
C ASP A 398 15.53 22.62 2.11
N ASN A 399 15.62 21.72 3.10
CA ASN A 399 16.63 20.66 3.15
C ASN A 399 16.28 19.44 2.28
N HIS A 400 15.10 19.41 1.66
CA HIS A 400 14.61 18.33 0.83
C HIS A 400 14.73 18.67 -0.66
N GLU A 401 15.56 17.95 -1.41
CA GLU A 401 15.87 18.30 -2.81
C GLU A 401 14.64 18.37 -3.73
N ASP A 402 13.61 17.55 -3.50
CA ASP A 402 12.37 17.55 -4.30
C ASP A 402 11.35 18.59 -3.84
N ALA A 403 11.56 19.22 -2.68
CA ALA A 403 10.72 20.31 -2.20
C ALA A 403 11.05 21.65 -2.87
N GLN A 404 11.98 21.70 -3.83
CA GLN A 404 12.28 22.90 -4.62
C GLN A 404 11.04 23.46 -5.34
N HIS A 405 10.03 22.62 -5.60
CA HIS A 405 8.74 23.01 -6.17
C HIS A 405 7.71 23.46 -5.13
N VAL A 406 7.95 23.21 -3.84
CA VAL A 406 7.06 23.55 -2.72
C VAL A 406 7.52 24.88 -2.09
N GLN A 407 7.59 25.94 -2.90
CA GLN A 407 7.87 27.28 -2.37
C GLN A 407 6.60 27.92 -1.78
N GLY A 408 6.73 28.48 -0.58
CA GLY A 408 5.64 29.21 0.06
C GLY A 408 4.54 28.29 0.59
N PHE A 409 4.92 27.19 1.28
CA PHE A 409 3.97 26.30 1.93
C PHE A 409 2.99 27.09 2.81
N THR A 410 1.69 26.92 2.55
CA THR A 410 0.61 27.53 3.34
C THR A 410 -0.33 26.46 3.85
N SER A 411 -1.18 26.82 4.81
CA SER A 411 -2.24 25.91 5.26
C SER A 411 -3.19 25.47 4.14
N SER A 412 -3.32 26.23 3.04
CA SER A 412 -4.16 25.86 1.89
C SER A 412 -3.47 24.93 0.89
N THR A 413 -2.13 24.83 0.91
CA THR A 413 -1.37 23.95 0.00
C THR A 413 -1.80 22.49 0.16
N VAL A 414 -2.23 22.09 1.36
CA VAL A 414 -2.65 20.71 1.66
C VAL A 414 -3.92 20.26 0.90
N LEU A 415 -4.71 21.20 0.39
CA LEU A 415 -5.93 20.92 -0.37
C LEU A 415 -5.65 20.47 -1.81
N GLU A 416 -4.40 20.64 -2.28
CA GLU A 416 -3.99 20.32 -3.65
C GLU A 416 -3.34 18.94 -3.74
N TRP A 417 -3.13 18.25 -2.62
CA TRP A 417 -2.44 16.98 -2.59
C TRP A 417 -3.31 15.83 -3.11
N GLU A 418 -2.74 15.00 -3.98
CA GLU A 418 -3.33 13.71 -4.34
C GLU A 418 -2.80 12.65 -3.36
N VAL A 419 -3.66 12.19 -2.46
CA VAL A 419 -3.30 11.24 -1.42
C VAL A 419 -3.97 9.90 -1.68
N ASP A 420 -3.23 8.81 -1.50
CA ASP A 420 -3.74 7.44 -1.62
C ASP A 420 -4.64 7.09 -0.42
N TRP A 421 -5.87 7.61 -0.46
CA TRP A 421 -6.87 7.44 0.58
C TRP A 421 -7.49 6.04 0.58
N GLN A 422 -7.67 5.44 -0.60
CA GLN A 422 -8.35 4.15 -0.72
C GLN A 422 -7.53 3.03 -0.09
N ASN A 423 -6.21 2.97 -0.34
CA ASN A 423 -5.35 1.97 0.29
C ASN A 423 -5.32 2.12 1.81
N PHE A 424 -5.46 3.35 2.34
CA PHE A 424 -5.59 3.56 3.78
C PHE A 424 -6.91 3.03 4.34
N LEU A 425 -8.05 3.29 3.67
CA LEU A 425 -9.35 2.75 4.09
C LEU A 425 -9.42 1.23 3.99
N ASP A 426 -8.73 0.62 3.02
CA ASP A 426 -8.68 -0.83 2.88
C ASP A 426 -7.98 -1.51 4.08
N GLU A 427 -7.05 -0.82 4.74
CA GLU A 427 -6.39 -1.27 5.97
C GLU A 427 -7.17 -0.86 7.24
N TYR A 428 -7.87 0.28 7.21
CA TYR A 428 -8.62 0.84 8.34
C TYR A 428 -10.07 1.23 7.96
N PRO A 429 -10.96 0.25 7.69
CA PRO A 429 -12.30 0.52 7.15
C PRO A 429 -13.26 1.21 8.12
N THR A 430 -12.89 1.31 9.40
CA THR A 430 -13.68 2.01 10.42
C THR A 430 -13.48 3.53 10.41
N ILE A 431 -12.51 4.04 9.64
CA ILE A 431 -12.29 5.48 9.52
C ILE A 431 -13.35 6.08 8.59
N GLU A 432 -14.07 7.07 9.10
CA GLU A 432 -15.11 7.78 8.35
C GLU A 432 -14.55 8.97 7.57
N GLY A 433 -15.20 9.32 6.46
CA GLY A 433 -14.86 10.47 5.61
C GLY A 433 -14.00 10.12 4.39
N ASP A 434 -13.77 11.13 3.56
CA ASP A 434 -12.96 11.06 2.34
C ASP A 434 -11.71 11.94 2.43
N ALA A 435 -10.76 11.76 1.51
CA ALA A 435 -9.51 12.52 1.51
C ALA A 435 -9.72 14.04 1.56
N GLU A 436 -10.70 14.56 0.81
CA GLU A 436 -11.01 15.99 0.75
C GLU A 436 -11.45 16.52 2.13
N SER A 437 -12.35 15.83 2.82
CA SER A 437 -12.80 16.22 4.16
C SER A 437 -11.67 16.22 5.20
N TRP A 438 -10.71 15.29 5.08
CA TRP A 438 -9.53 15.24 5.96
C TRP A 438 -8.50 16.32 5.60
N GLN A 439 -8.32 16.65 4.32
CA GLN A 439 -7.48 17.78 3.88
C GLN A 439 -8.04 19.13 4.35
N GLU A 440 -9.36 19.33 4.28
CA GLU A 440 -10.01 20.53 4.80
C GLU A 440 -9.78 20.71 6.30
N ARG A 441 -9.89 19.62 7.07
CA ARG A 441 -9.59 19.63 8.51
C ARG A 441 -8.14 19.99 8.77
N LEU A 442 -7.20 19.42 8.01
CA LEU A 442 -5.78 19.74 8.13
C LEU A 442 -5.53 21.23 7.85
N ALA A 443 -6.10 21.77 6.76
CA ALA A 443 -5.97 23.16 6.38
C ALA A 443 -6.47 24.12 7.48
N VAL A 444 -7.63 23.80 8.07
CA VAL A 444 -8.21 24.58 9.19
C VAL A 444 -7.32 24.53 10.42
N ALA A 445 -6.81 23.35 10.78
CA ALA A 445 -5.95 23.16 11.94
C ALA A 445 -4.62 23.92 11.79
N LEU A 446 -3.94 23.78 10.64
CA LEU A 446 -2.70 24.49 10.35
C LEU A 446 -2.89 26.01 10.36
N ARG A 447 -3.98 26.52 9.78
CA ARG A 447 -4.29 27.96 9.81
C ARG A 447 -4.41 28.50 11.23
N ARG A 448 -5.01 27.73 12.15
CA ARG A 448 -5.13 28.10 13.57
C ARG A 448 -3.76 28.10 14.26
N SER A 449 -2.95 27.07 14.03
CA SER A 449 -1.57 26.99 14.56
C SER A 449 -0.76 28.21 14.12
N TYR A 450 -0.79 28.53 12.83
CA TYR A 450 0.01 29.62 12.28
C TYR A 450 -0.45 30.97 12.79
N THR A 451 -1.76 31.21 12.95
CA THR A 451 -2.26 32.49 13.48
C THR A 451 -2.00 32.71 14.97
N ARG A 452 -1.77 31.66 15.78
CA ARG A 452 -1.48 31.80 17.22
C ARG A 452 -0.02 32.13 17.54
N ARG A 453 0.91 31.78 16.65
CA ARG A 453 2.35 32.01 16.83
C ARG A 453 2.84 33.36 16.27
N TRP A 454 1.93 34.23 15.79
CA TRP A 454 2.23 35.61 15.34
C TRP A 454 1.54 36.67 16.19
#